data_AF-B8HH95-F1
#
_entry.id   AF-B8HH95-F1
#
_cell.length_a   1.000
_cell.length_b   1.000
_cell.length_c   1.000
_cell.angle_alpha   90.00
_cell.angle_beta   90.00
_cell.angle_gamma   90.00
#
_symmetry.space_group_name_H-M   'P 1'
#
loop_
_entity.id
_entity.type
_entity.pdbx_description
1 polymer ?
#
loop_
_entity_poly.entity_id
_entity_poly.type
_entity_poly.pdbx_seq_one_letter_code
_entity_poly.pdbx_strand_id
1 'polypeptide(L)'
;MDRANESLAAPVVLIWATTGALLAAAVLIAAFRHPISGKTAASLDLSVLVLAAPAFWMASFPAGMGLADAFAISGGDHAPGGRVLYAVSAASLVALIAVAARRNR
;
A
#
# COMPACT_ATOMS: atom_id res chain seq x y z
N MET A 1 -18.69 15.15 -13.85
CA MET A 1 -18.90 13.68 -13.82
C MET A 1 -20.26 13.34 -13.20
N ASP A 2 -21.22 14.27 -13.21
CA ASP A 2 -22.59 14.04 -12.68
C ASP A 2 -23.56 13.47 -13.73
N ARG A 3 -23.11 13.27 -14.97
CA ARG A 3 -23.96 12.84 -16.09
C ARG A 3 -24.12 11.32 -16.21
N ALA A 4 -23.26 10.53 -15.55
CA ALA A 4 -23.26 9.06 -15.64
C ALA A 4 -23.94 8.37 -14.44
N ASN A 5 -24.33 9.11 -13.39
CA ASN A 5 -24.87 8.58 -12.14
C ASN A 5 -24.04 7.47 -11.47
N GLU A 6 -22.75 7.35 -11.82
CA GLU A 6 -21.80 6.42 -11.22
C GLU A 6 -20.99 7.14 -10.15
N SER A 7 -21.09 6.63 -8.92
CA SER A 7 -20.27 7.12 -7.81
C SER A 7 -18.86 6.58 -7.95
N LEU A 8 -17.86 7.46 -7.87
CA LEU A 8 -16.43 7.08 -7.77
C LEU A 8 -16.09 6.33 -6.46
N ALA A 9 -17.09 6.02 -5.63
CA ALA A 9 -16.92 5.50 -4.28
C ALA A 9 -15.86 6.28 -3.49
N ALA A 10 -15.79 7.60 -3.70
CA ALA A 10 -14.74 8.46 -3.15
C ALA A 10 -14.53 8.29 -1.63
N PRO A 11 -15.57 8.12 -0.79
CA PRO A 11 -15.39 7.81 0.62
C PRO A 11 -14.62 6.50 0.86
N VAL A 12 -14.91 5.45 0.09
CA VAL A 12 -14.23 4.16 0.18
C VAL A 12 -12.76 4.32 -0.22
N VAL A 13 -12.49 5.03 -1.31
CA VAL A 13 -11.12 5.31 -1.78
C VAL A 13 -10.33 6.07 -0.72
N LEU A 14 -10.93 7.08 -0.09
CA LEU A 14 -10.28 7.88 0.97
C LEU A 14 -9.99 7.04 2.22
N ILE A 15 -10.93 6.19 2.65
CA ILE A 15 -10.71 5.26 3.76
C ILE A 15 -9.54 4.31 3.42
N TRP A 16 -9.54 3.78 2.20
CA TRP A 16 -8.49 2.89 1.73
C TRP A 16 -7.12 3.56 1.73
N ALA A 17 -7.03 4.75 1.14
CA ALA A 17 -5.79 5.52 1.01
C ALA A 17 -5.21 5.94 2.38
N THR A 18 -6.06 6.16 3.38
CA THR A 18 -5.63 6.59 4.73
C THR A 18 -5.29 5.42 5.65
N THR A 19 -5.82 4.22 5.42
CA THR A 19 -5.64 3.06 6.30
C THR A 19 -4.16 2.73 6.55
N GLY A 20 -3.34 2.65 5.50
CA GLY A 20 -1.91 2.37 5.64
C GLY A 20 -1.15 3.44 6.43
N ALA A 21 -1.46 4.72 6.19
CA ALA A 21 -0.86 5.84 6.91
C ALA A 21 -1.23 5.84 8.39
N LEU A 22 -2.49 5.51 8.72
CA LEU A 22 -2.95 5.39 10.10
C LEU A 22 -2.28 4.21 10.82
N LEU A 23 -2.10 3.07 10.15
CA LEU A 23 -1.38 1.93 10.71
C LEU A 23 0.09 2.26 11.01
N ALA A 24 0.78 2.90 10.07
CA ALA A 24 2.17 3.33 10.28
C ALA A 24 2.28 4.37 11.42
N ALA A 25 1.37 5.34 11.47
CA ALA A 25 1.31 6.31 12.56
C ALA A 25 1.08 5.61 13.92
N ALA A 26 0.21 4.60 13.98
CA ALA A 26 -0.05 3.84 15.19
C ALA A 26 1.19 3.06 15.67
N VAL A 27 1.94 2.44 14.76
CA VAL A 27 3.22 1.76 15.07
C VAL A 27 4.23 2.76 15.62
N LEU A 28 4.37 3.91 14.98
CA LEU A 28 5.28 4.97 15.42
C LEU A 28 4.91 5.51 16.81
N ILE A 29 3.63 5.81 17.04
CA ILE A 29 3.13 6.25 18.35
C ILE A 29 3.37 5.18 19.42
N ALA A 30 3.13 3.92 19.11
CA ALA A 30 3.37 2.81 20.03
C ALA A 30 4.86 2.69 20.38
N ALA A 31 5.76 2.89 19.42
CA ALA A 31 7.20 2.88 19.64
C ALA A 31 7.67 4.01 20.59
N PHE A 32 6.97 5.15 20.61
CA PHE A 32 7.25 6.23 21.56
C PHE A 32 6.61 6.03 22.94
N ARG A 33 5.49 5.31 23.02
CA ARG A 33 4.72 5.13 24.26
C ARG A 33 5.06 3.87 25.04
N HIS A 34 5.66 2.89 24.39
CA HIS A 34 5.96 1.57 24.96
C HIS A 34 7.42 1.19 24.69
N PRO A 35 8.00 0.28 25.49
CA PRO A 35 9.37 -0.20 25.30
C PRO A 35 9.49 -1.19 24.13
N ILE A 36 8.98 -0.80 22.97
CA ILE A 36 9.11 -1.55 21.72
C ILE A 36 10.52 -1.29 21.19
N SER A 37 11.26 -2.35 20.86
CA SER A 37 12.57 -2.18 20.25
C SER A 37 12.44 -1.44 18.92
N GLY A 38 13.37 -0.52 18.62
CA GLY A 38 13.38 0.19 17.33
C GLY A 38 13.40 -0.76 16.13
N LYS A 39 14.01 -1.95 16.29
CA LYS A 39 13.99 -3.03 15.30
C LYS A 39 12.59 -3.58 15.05
N THR A 40 11.80 -3.79 16.11
CA THR A 40 10.41 -4.25 16.02
C THR A 40 9.55 -3.20 15.33
N ALA A 41 9.66 -1.94 15.74
CA ALA A 41 8.92 -0.84 15.12
C ALA A 41 9.23 -0.72 13.62
N ALA A 42 10.52 -0.70 13.26
CA ALA A 42 10.95 -0.67 11.86
C ALA A 42 10.44 -1.88 11.06
N SER A 43 10.42 -3.08 11.65
CA SER A 43 9.93 -4.28 10.97
C SER A 43 8.42 -4.21 10.69
N LEU A 44 7.64 -3.63 11.62
CA LEU A 44 6.20 -3.43 11.46
C LEU A 44 5.91 -2.40 10.36
N ASP A 45 6.58 -1.25 10.38
CA ASP A 45 6.39 -0.21 9.36
C ASP A 45 6.82 -0.69 7.96
N LEU A 46 7.95 -1.41 7.86
CA LEU A 46 8.36 -2.04 6.61
C LEU A 46 7.33 -3.05 6.12
N SER A 47 6.70 -3.81 7.01
CA SER A 47 5.64 -4.75 6.64
C SER A 47 4.41 -4.04 6.08
N VAL A 48 4.01 -2.90 6.67
CA VAL A 48 2.93 -2.05 6.13
C VAL A 48 3.26 -1.58 4.71
N LEU A 49 4.50 -1.15 4.47
CA LEU A 49 4.95 -0.73 3.13
C LEU A 49 5.00 -1.88 2.12
N VAL A 50 5.43 -3.07 2.53
CA VAL A 50 5.41 -4.27 1.67
C VAL A 50 3.98 -4.60 1.23
N LEU A 51 3.04 -4.53 2.17
CA LEU A 51 1.64 -4.81 1.91
C LEU A 51 0.97 -3.76 1.03
N ALA A 52 1.56 -2.57 0.84
CA ALA A 52 0.98 -1.50 0.02
C ALA A 52 0.87 -1.84 -1.48
N ALA A 53 1.78 -2.67 -2.01
CA ALA A 53 1.71 -3.15 -3.40
C ALA A 53 0.50 -4.08 -3.69
N PRO A 54 0.31 -5.21 -2.98
CA PRO A 54 -0.84 -6.09 -3.22
C PRO A 54 -2.17 -5.40 -2.87
N ALA A 55 -2.15 -4.57 -1.83
CA ALA A 55 -3.19 -3.64 -1.46
C ALA A 55 -3.68 -2.76 -2.64
N PHE A 56 -2.74 -2.02 -3.24
CA PHE A 56 -3.02 -1.15 -4.38
C PHE A 56 -3.53 -1.94 -5.58
N TRP A 57 -2.92 -3.08 -5.89
CA TRP A 57 -3.37 -3.95 -6.96
C TRP A 57 -4.82 -4.38 -6.76
N MET A 58 -5.20 -4.86 -5.57
CA MET A 58 -6.59 -5.25 -5.28
C MET A 58 -7.58 -4.09 -5.46
N ALA A 59 -7.18 -2.87 -5.08
CA ALA A 59 -8.02 -1.70 -5.21
C ALA A 59 -8.18 -1.22 -6.67
N SER A 60 -7.12 -1.30 -7.47
CA SER A 60 -7.13 -0.80 -8.85
C SER A 60 -7.59 -1.83 -9.88
N PHE A 61 -7.45 -3.13 -9.58
CA PHE A 61 -7.65 -4.21 -10.54
C PHE A 61 -9.07 -4.27 -11.14
N PRO A 62 -10.17 -4.17 -10.37
CA PRO A 62 -11.52 -4.23 -10.94
C PRO A 62 -11.80 -3.11 -11.95
N ALA A 63 -11.34 -1.89 -11.65
CA ALA A 63 -11.48 -0.75 -12.56
C ALA A 63 -10.65 -0.96 -13.84
N GLY A 64 -9.43 -1.47 -13.70
CA GLY A 64 -8.57 -1.81 -14.84
C GLY A 64 -9.17 -2.86 -15.76
N MET A 65 -9.74 -3.94 -15.19
CA MET A 65 -10.43 -4.98 -15.95
C MET A 65 -11.65 -4.46 -16.69
N GLY A 66 -12.49 -3.63 -16.05
CA GLY A 66 -13.65 -3.04 -16.71
C GLY A 66 -13.28 -2.18 -17.92
N LEU A 67 -12.19 -1.42 -17.83
CA LEU A 67 -11.65 -0.66 -18.96
C LEU A 67 -11.09 -1.56 -20.06
N ALA A 68 -10.41 -2.65 -19.68
CA ALA A 68 -9.88 -3.62 -20.62
C ALA A 68 -10.99 -4.26 -21.47
N ASP A 69 -12.08 -4.69 -20.82
CA ASP A 69 -13.20 -5.34 -21.50
C ASP A 69 -14.00 -4.35 -22.37
N ALA A 70 -14.18 -3.11 -21.91
CA ALA A 70 -14.94 -2.09 -22.63
C ALA A 70 -14.23 -1.55 -23.88
N PHE A 71 -12.90 -1.45 -23.83
CA PHE A 71 -12.12 -0.78 -24.88
C PHE A 71 -11.09 -1.68 -25.57
N ALA A 72 -11.04 -2.98 -25.23
CA ALA A 72 -10.05 -3.94 -25.72
C ALA A 72 -8.59 -3.46 -25.49
N ILE A 73 -8.33 -2.84 -24.35
CA ILE A 73 -7.01 -2.34 -23.93
C ILE A 73 -6.42 -3.18 -22.79
N SER A 74 -5.17 -2.92 -22.42
CA SER A 74 -4.59 -3.52 -21.21
C SER A 74 -5.22 -2.96 -19.94
N GLY A 75 -5.64 -3.83 -19.01
CA GLY A 75 -6.27 -3.43 -17.74
C GLY A 75 -5.31 -3.03 -16.62
N GLY A 76 -4.03 -2.79 -16.92
CA GLY A 76 -3.06 -2.36 -15.92
C GLY A 76 -3.32 -0.94 -15.44
N ASP A 77 -2.97 -0.64 -14.18
CA ASP A 77 -2.85 0.76 -13.76
C ASP A 77 -1.65 1.42 -14.45
N HIS A 78 -1.88 2.61 -15.00
CA HIS A 78 -0.86 3.40 -15.69
C HIS A 78 -0.51 4.69 -14.93
N ALA A 79 -1.03 4.87 -13.71
CA ALA A 79 -0.72 6.05 -12.91
C ALA A 79 0.77 6.08 -12.51
N PRO A 80 1.46 7.23 -12.63
CA PRO A 80 2.85 7.36 -12.20
C PRO A 80 3.06 6.98 -10.72
N GLY A 81 2.06 7.26 -9.88
CA GLY A 81 2.09 6.93 -8.45
C GLY A 81 2.13 5.42 -8.16
N GLY A 82 1.47 4.59 -8.98
CA GLY A 82 1.49 3.14 -8.81
C GLY A 82 2.90 2.55 -8.95
N ARG A 83 3.67 3.05 -9.93
CA ARG A 83 5.08 2.63 -10.12
C ARG A 83 5.95 2.97 -8.92
N VAL A 84 5.79 4.16 -8.36
CA VAL A 84 6.52 4.59 -7.15
C VAL A 84 6.15 3.68 -5.97
N LEU A 85 4.86 3.39 -5.80
CA LEU A 85 4.38 2.52 -4.73
C LEU A 85 4.96 1.10 -4.82
N TYR A 86 4.99 0.51 -6.03
CA TYR A 86 5.61 -0.79 -6.26
C TYR A 86 7.11 -0.78 -5.94
N ALA A 87 7.82 0.27 -6.37
CA ALA A 87 9.25 0.41 -6.09
C ALA A 87 9.55 0.52 -4.58
N VAL A 88 8.78 1.34 -3.86
CA VAL A 88 8.89 1.49 -2.40
C VAL A 88 8.55 0.18 -1.69
N SER A 89 7.51 -0.52 -2.12
CA SER A 89 7.11 -1.81 -1.54
C SER A 89 8.20 -2.87 -1.74
N ALA A 90 8.80 -2.92 -2.94
CA ALA A 90 9.92 -3.83 -3.24
C ALA A 90 11.17 -3.51 -2.42
N ALA A 91 11.53 -2.23 -2.31
CA ALA A 91 12.65 -1.79 -1.47
C ALA A 91 12.41 -2.12 0.01
N SER A 92 11.17 -1.95 0.48
CA SER A 92 10.77 -2.27 1.86
C SER A 92 10.87 -3.76 2.14
N LEU A 93 10.54 -4.62 1.17
CA LEU A 93 10.70 -6.07 1.30
C LEU A 93 12.17 -6.45 1.46
N VAL A 94 13.05 -5.89 0.63
CA VAL A 94 14.50 -6.12 0.73
C VAL A 94 15.02 -5.66 2.09
N ALA A 95 14.61 -4.47 2.55
CA ALA A 95 14.99 -3.95 3.86
C ALA A 95 14.49 -4.85 5.01
N LEU A 96 13.24 -5.33 4.93
CA LEU A 96 12.65 -6.22 5.94
C LEU A 96 13.44 -7.53 6.03
N ILE A 97 13.77 -8.14 4.89
CA ILE A 97 14.60 -9.34 4.83
C ILE A 97 15.98 -9.08 5.45
N ALA A 98 16.61 -7.94 5.14
CA ALA A 98 17.90 -7.58 5.71
C ALA A 98 17.85 -7.41 7.25
N VAL A 99 16.79 -6.79 7.77
CA VAL A 99 16.56 -6.64 9.22
C VAL A 99 16.33 -8.00 9.90
N ALA A 100 15.56 -8.88 9.25
CA ALA A 100 15.31 -10.24 9.72
C ALA A 100 16.58 -11.09 9.71
N ALA A 101 17.38 -11.05 8.64
CA ALA A 101 18.64 -11.79 8.54
C ALA A 101 19.66 -11.38 9.61
N ARG A 102 19.72 -10.08 9.96
CA ARG A 102 20.55 -9.57 11.08
C ARG A 102 20.05 -9.98 12.47
N ARG A 103 18.86 -10.60 12.60
CA ARG A 103 18.34 -11.13 13.88
C ARG A 103 18.93 -12.50 14.23
N ASN A 104 19.28 -13.29 13.21
CA ASN A 104 19.66 -14.69 13.37
C ASN A 104 21.19 -14.89 13.45
N ARG A 105 21.95 -13.80 13.59
CA ARG A 105 23.40 -13.80 13.83
C ARG A 105 23.64 -13.20 15.20
#